data_AF-A0A2P4PHF0-F1
#
_entry.id   AF-A0A2P4PHF0-F1
#
_cell.length_a   1.000
_cell.length_b   1.000
_cell.length_c   1.000
_cell.angle_alpha   90.00
_cell.angle_beta   90.00
_cell.angle_gamma   90.00
#
_symmetry.space_group_name_H-M   'P 1'
#
loop_
_entity.id
_entity.type
_entity.pdbx_description
1 polymer ?
#
loop_
_entity_poly.entity_id
_entity_poly.type
_entity_poly.pdbx_seq_one_letter_code
_entity_poly.pdbx_strand_id
1 'polypeptide(L)'
;MIRKLRPECEMTDILLELWDLAPKAIPKKSEDYLFKTYNPIQLRKVRDINPLTINSWTSSRVTLIGDAVHAMSPLLGLGTTHAIQDAEALSQALLEYSPENYISCIKTSTC
;
A
#
# COMPACT_ATOMS: atom_id res chain seq x y z
N MET A 1 -8.18 -26.62 -10.17
CA MET A 1 -9.61 -26.78 -9.82
C MET A 1 -10.43 -25.54 -10.21
N ILE A 2 -9.95 -24.32 -9.92
CA ILE A 2 -10.66 -23.04 -10.22
C ILE A 2 -10.98 -22.84 -11.71
N ARG A 3 -10.11 -23.24 -12.65
CA ARG A 3 -10.35 -23.08 -14.10
C ARG A 3 -11.58 -23.82 -14.64
N LYS A 4 -12.02 -24.91 -14.00
CA LYS A 4 -13.10 -25.77 -14.52
C LYS A 4 -14.51 -25.27 -14.20
N LEU A 5 -14.66 -24.28 -13.31
CA LEU A 5 -15.96 -23.88 -12.74
C LEU A 5 -16.35 -22.43 -13.08
N ARG A 6 -15.63 -21.76 -13.98
CA ARG A 6 -15.82 -20.33 -14.27
C ARG A 6 -16.26 -20.11 -15.73
N PRO A 7 -17.17 -19.15 -16.01
CA PRO A 7 -17.45 -18.70 -17.37
C PRO A 7 -16.22 -18.08 -18.04
N GLU A 8 -15.99 -18.40 -19.31
CA GLU A 8 -14.89 -17.87 -20.12
C GLU A 8 -15.10 -16.36 -20.35
N CYS A 9 -14.13 -15.53 -19.99
CA CYS A 9 -14.11 -14.12 -20.36
C CYS A 9 -12.67 -13.60 -20.52
N GLU A 10 -12.48 -12.76 -21.54
CA GLU A 10 -11.18 -12.27 -22.00
C GLU A 10 -10.32 -11.71 -20.85
N MET A 11 -10.91 -10.86 -19.99
CA MET A 11 -10.18 -10.27 -18.88
C MET A 11 -9.73 -11.30 -17.84
N THR A 12 -10.53 -12.32 -17.60
CA THR A 12 -10.15 -13.37 -16.67
C THR A 12 -9.00 -14.21 -17.23
N ASP A 13 -9.04 -14.51 -18.53
CA ASP A 13 -8.00 -15.31 -19.17
C ASP A 13 -6.67 -14.54 -19.18
N ILE A 14 -6.71 -13.23 -19.46
CA ILE A 14 -5.56 -12.32 -19.33
C ILE A 14 -5.00 -12.33 -17.89
N LEU A 15 -5.87 -12.25 -16.88
CA LEU A 15 -5.43 -12.29 -15.48
C LEU A 15 -4.82 -13.64 -15.08
N LEU A 16 -5.33 -14.75 -15.64
CA LEU A 16 -4.78 -16.08 -15.41
C LEU A 16 -3.44 -16.28 -16.11
N GLU A 17 -3.29 -15.77 -17.34
CA GLU A 17 -2.02 -15.76 -18.07
C GLU A 17 -0.97 -14.93 -17.33
N LEU A 18 -1.35 -13.72 -16.89
CA LEU A 18 -0.50 -12.86 -16.07
C LEU A 18 -0.09 -13.54 -14.75
N TRP A 19 -1.03 -14.23 -14.10
CA TRP A 19 -0.77 -14.98 -12.87
C TRP A 19 0.18 -16.16 -13.10
N ASP A 20 0.13 -16.79 -14.27
CA ASP A 20 1.03 -17.88 -14.63
C ASP A 20 2.47 -17.40 -14.88
N LEU A 21 2.65 -16.15 -15.31
CA LEU A 21 3.96 -15.50 -15.45
C LEU A 21 4.58 -15.10 -14.11
N ALA A 22 3.77 -14.97 -13.05
CA ALA A 22 4.26 -14.62 -11.74
C ALA A 22 5.16 -15.75 -11.18
N PRO A 23 6.35 -15.45 -10.63
CA PRO A 23 7.22 -16.47 -10.06
C PRO A 23 6.52 -17.17 -8.88
N LYS A 24 6.21 -18.47 -9.05
CA LYS A 24 5.40 -19.24 -8.08
C LYS A 24 6.20 -19.79 -6.89
N ALA A 25 7.53 -19.72 -6.94
CA ALA A 25 8.41 -20.19 -5.89
C ALA A 25 9.68 -19.35 -5.83
N ILE A 26 10.23 -19.22 -4.63
CA ILE A 26 11.59 -18.70 -4.40
C ILE A 26 12.56 -19.80 -4.87
N PRO A 27 13.44 -19.57 -5.85
CA PRO A 27 14.44 -20.55 -6.25
C PRO A 27 15.29 -20.99 -5.04
N LYS A 28 15.51 -22.30 -4.88
CA LYS A 28 16.26 -22.88 -3.74
C LYS A 28 17.76 -22.55 -3.75
N LYS A 29 18.26 -21.98 -4.84
CA LYS A 29 19.64 -21.52 -4.99
C LYS A 29 19.65 -20.24 -5.80
N SER A 30 20.60 -19.37 -5.49
CA SER A 30 20.96 -18.15 -6.20
C SER A 30 21.52 -18.42 -7.61
N GLU A 31 20.96 -19.36 -8.36
CA GLU A 31 21.42 -19.67 -9.71
C GLU A 31 20.89 -18.58 -10.66
N ASP A 32 21.84 -17.74 -11.10
CA ASP A 32 21.81 -16.77 -12.19
C ASP A 32 20.50 -16.03 -12.41
N TYR A 33 20.22 -15.08 -11.53
CA TYR A 33 19.38 -13.96 -11.92
C TYR A 33 20.09 -13.16 -13.02
N LEU A 34 19.37 -12.85 -14.09
CA LEU A 34 19.86 -12.05 -15.23
C LEU A 34 20.49 -10.71 -14.80
N PHE A 35 20.11 -10.22 -13.61
CA PHE A 35 20.61 -9.00 -13.00
C PHE A 35 21.24 -9.30 -11.63
N LYS A 36 22.50 -8.92 -11.44
CA LYS A 36 23.25 -9.06 -10.17
C LYS A 36 22.61 -8.33 -8.98
N THR A 37 21.70 -7.38 -9.24
CA THR A 37 20.95 -6.61 -8.23
C THR A 37 19.60 -7.22 -7.88
N TYR A 38 19.21 -8.34 -8.49
CA TYR A 38 17.92 -8.96 -8.21
C TYR A 38 17.90 -9.52 -6.79
N ASN A 39 17.07 -8.92 -5.94
CA ASN A 39 16.75 -9.45 -4.63
C ASN A 39 15.62 -10.48 -4.80
N PRO A 40 15.82 -11.77 -4.44
CA PRO A 40 14.79 -12.78 -4.58
C PRO A 40 13.52 -12.40 -3.84
N ILE A 41 12.37 -12.85 -4.37
CA ILE A 41 11.09 -12.74 -3.66
C ILE A 41 11.27 -13.40 -2.30
N GLN A 42 10.99 -12.65 -1.22
CA GLN A 42 11.05 -13.17 0.13
C GLN A 42 9.63 -13.38 0.64
N LEU A 43 9.32 -14.60 1.05
CA LEU A 43 8.07 -14.87 1.76
C LEU A 43 8.18 -14.29 3.17
N ARG A 44 7.57 -13.12 3.40
CA ARG A 44 7.45 -12.52 4.73
C ARG A 44 6.15 -13.00 5.36
N LYS A 45 6.17 -13.34 6.65
CA LYS A 45 4.93 -13.52 7.41
C LYS A 45 4.19 -12.18 7.42
N VAL A 46 2.89 -12.21 7.11
CA VAL A 46 2.03 -11.04 7.26
C VAL A 46 2.06 -10.62 8.73
N ARG A 47 2.35 -9.35 8.97
CA ARG A 47 2.30 -8.73 10.28
C ARG A 47 1.26 -7.63 10.20
N ASP A 48 0.38 -7.60 11.18
CA ASP A 48 -0.54 -6.51 11.37
C ASP A 48 -0.11 -5.72 12.60
N ILE A 49 -0.24 -4.41 12.54
CA ILE A 49 0.16 -3.52 13.63
C ILE A 49 -1.13 -3.04 14.28
N ASN A 50 -1.25 -3.17 15.59
CA ASN A 50 -2.37 -2.56 16.30
C ASN A 50 -2.20 -1.03 16.27
N PRO A 51 -3.06 -0.28 15.55
CA PRO A 51 -2.88 1.17 15.40
C PRO A 51 -2.95 1.90 16.74
N LEU A 52 -3.65 1.35 17.74
CA LEU A 52 -3.76 1.94 19.08
C LEU A 52 -2.46 1.88 19.90
N THR A 53 -1.45 1.15 19.42
CA THR A 53 -0.14 1.03 20.09
C THR A 53 0.87 2.07 19.62
N ILE A 54 0.53 2.84 18.58
CA ILE A 54 1.39 3.89 18.03
C ILE A 54 0.93 5.23 18.61
N ASN A 55 1.89 5.99 19.17
CA ASN A 55 1.60 7.35 19.63
C ASN A 55 1.32 8.26 18.43
N SER A 56 0.45 9.24 18.61
CA SER A 56 0.21 10.25 17.59
C SER A 56 1.51 10.99 17.24
N TRP A 57 1.68 11.24 15.95
CA TRP A 57 2.78 12.03 15.44
C TRP A 57 2.54 13.52 15.76
N THR A 58 3.61 14.28 15.97
CA THR A 58 3.49 15.73 16.21
C THR A 58 3.47 16.49 14.89
N SER A 59 2.32 17.05 14.51
CA SER A 59 2.19 17.83 13.28
C SER A 59 3.04 19.11 13.31
N SER A 60 3.66 19.40 12.16
CA SER A 60 4.47 20.60 11.91
C SER A 60 4.16 21.10 10.49
N ARG A 61 5.14 21.68 9.78
CA ARG A 61 5.04 21.92 8.33
C ARG A 61 5.23 20.63 7.50
N VAL A 62 5.63 19.55 8.15
CA VAL A 62 5.68 18.20 7.60
C VAL A 62 4.47 17.44 8.16
N THR A 63 3.97 16.44 7.44
CA THR A 63 2.98 15.48 7.95
C THR A 63 3.18 14.13 7.28
N LEU A 64 2.57 13.09 7.83
CA LEU A 64 2.59 11.73 7.30
C LEU A 64 1.21 11.41 6.72
N ILE A 65 1.15 10.60 5.64
CA ILE A 65 -0.08 10.05 5.05
C ILE A 65 0.18 8.61 4.54
N GLY A 66 -0.88 7.86 4.25
CA GLY A 66 -0.77 6.51 3.69
C GLY A 66 -0.05 5.52 4.62
N ASP A 67 0.71 4.60 4.03
CA ASP A 67 1.45 3.56 4.76
C ASP A 67 2.40 4.09 5.86
N ALA A 68 2.83 5.37 5.77
CA ALA A 68 3.64 6.00 6.80
C ALA A 68 2.86 6.29 8.10
N VAL A 69 1.54 6.41 8.03
CA VAL A 69 0.63 6.59 9.17
C VAL A 69 -0.06 5.29 9.52
N HIS A 70 -0.62 4.62 8.52
CA HIS A 70 -1.50 3.47 8.69
C HIS A 70 -1.13 2.33 7.76
N ALA A 71 0.05 1.73 7.95
CA ALA A 71 0.40 0.49 7.25
C ALA A 71 -0.66 -0.60 7.51
N MET A 72 -1.45 -0.94 6.49
CA MET A 72 -2.58 -1.86 6.61
C MET A 72 -2.24 -3.27 6.14
N SER A 73 -2.97 -4.25 6.66
CA SER A 73 -2.99 -5.58 6.09
C SER A 73 -3.43 -5.55 4.61
N PRO A 74 -2.70 -6.21 3.69
CA PRO A 74 -3.05 -6.19 2.27
C PRO A 74 -4.32 -6.99 1.95
N LEU A 75 -4.88 -7.72 2.92
CA LEU A 75 -6.01 -8.63 2.72
C LEU A 75 -7.28 -7.95 2.21
N LEU A 76 -7.53 -6.70 2.60
CA LEU A 76 -8.72 -5.96 2.19
C LEU A 76 -8.49 -5.09 0.95
N GLY A 77 -7.24 -4.88 0.54
CA GLY A 77 -6.91 -4.05 -0.63
C GLY A 77 -7.25 -2.56 -0.45
N LEU A 78 -7.42 -2.07 0.79
CA LEU A 78 -7.89 -0.72 1.06
C LEU A 78 -6.78 0.32 1.25
N GLY A 79 -5.51 -0.10 1.35
CA GLY A 79 -4.39 0.81 1.66
C GLY A 79 -4.30 1.98 0.68
N THR A 80 -4.36 1.71 -0.63
CA THR A 80 -4.33 2.77 -1.66
C THR A 80 -5.54 3.69 -1.58
N THR A 81 -6.74 3.15 -1.33
CA THR A 81 -7.96 3.95 -1.21
C THR A 81 -7.85 4.94 -0.06
N HIS A 82 -7.41 4.48 1.12
CA HIS A 82 -7.22 5.36 2.27
C HIS A 82 -6.10 6.38 2.03
N ALA A 83 -4.98 5.99 1.41
CA ALA A 83 -3.91 6.92 1.07
C ALA A 83 -4.37 8.05 0.11
N ILE A 84 -5.26 7.74 -0.85
CA ILE A 84 -5.85 8.75 -1.73
C ILE A 84 -6.78 9.69 -0.93
N GLN A 85 -7.57 9.16 -0.01
CA GLN A 85 -8.45 9.95 0.86
C GLN A 85 -7.64 10.90 1.76
N ASP A 86 -6.51 10.44 2.32
CA ASP A 86 -5.61 11.30 3.09
C ASP A 86 -5.09 12.47 2.23
N ALA A 87 -4.68 12.18 0.99
CA ALA A 87 -4.17 13.18 0.07
C ALA A 87 -5.25 14.21 -0.32
N GLU A 88 -6.49 13.76 -0.54
CA GLU A 88 -7.63 14.64 -0.78
C GLU A 88 -7.91 15.54 0.43
N ALA A 89 -8.00 14.96 1.63
CA ALA A 89 -8.24 15.72 2.86
C ALA A 89 -7.14 16.75 3.13
N LEU A 90 -5.86 16.38 2.95
CA LEU A 90 -4.73 17.29 3.05
C LEU A 90 -4.80 18.40 2.01
N SER A 91 -5.10 18.08 0.75
CA SER A 91 -5.23 19.07 -0.32
C SER A 91 -6.33 20.08 -0.01
N GLN A 92 -7.48 19.64 0.48
CA GLN A 92 -8.59 20.52 0.84
C GLN A 92 -8.21 21.43 2.01
N ALA A 93 -7.61 20.87 3.07
CA ALA A 93 -7.19 21.67 4.22
C ALA A 93 -6.12 22.73 3.86
N LEU A 94 -5.27 22.44 2.87
CA LEU A 94 -4.27 23.39 2.38
C LEU A 94 -4.86 24.53 1.52
N LEU A 95 -6.08 24.38 0.97
CA LEU A 95 -6.76 25.49 0.30
C LEU A 95 -7.14 26.62 1.28
N GLU A 96 -7.38 26.27 2.53
CA GLU A 96 -7.70 27.20 3.62
C GLU A 96 -6.46 27.68 4.39
N TYR A 97 -5.26 27.39 3.88
CA TYR A 97 -4.00 27.69 4.55
C TYR A 97 -3.76 29.20 4.74
N SER A 98 -3.29 29.54 5.94
CA SER A 98 -2.67 30.81 6.29
C SER A 98 -1.45 30.56 7.20
N PRO A 99 -0.49 31.50 7.29
CA PRO A 99 0.64 31.38 8.20
C PRO A 99 0.24 31.20 9.68
N GLU A 100 -0.93 31.68 10.06
CA GLU A 100 -1.46 31.65 11.42
C GLU A 100 -2.15 30.32 11.76
N ASN A 101 -2.63 29.57 10.75
CA ASN A 101 -3.44 28.36 10.94
C ASN A 101 -2.75 27.05 10.45
N TYR A 102 -1.47 27.11 10.04
CA TYR A 102 -0.81 25.99 9.38
C TYR A 102 -0.86 24.66 10.17
N ILE A 103 -0.74 24.71 11.50
CA ILE A 103 -0.81 23.51 12.35
C ILE A 103 -2.21 22.91 12.34
N SER A 104 -3.26 23.73 12.41
CA SER A 104 -4.63 23.23 12.39
C SER A 104 -4.98 22.66 11.02
N CYS A 105 -4.61 23.33 9.92
CA CYS A 105 -4.82 22.80 8.57
C CYS A 105 -4.19 21.42 8.38
N ILE A 106 -2.95 21.25 8.85
CA ILE A 106 -2.23 19.99 8.71
C ILE A 106 -2.78 18.90 9.66
N LYS A 107 -3.22 19.25 10.87
CA LYS A 107 -3.81 18.28 11.81
C LYS A 107 -5.15 17.71 11.35
N THR A 108 -6.01 18.52 10.75
CA THR A 108 -7.35 18.07 10.30
C THR A 108 -7.27 17.01 9.20
N SER A 109 -6.13 16.92 8.51
CA SER A 109 -5.90 15.99 7.40
C SER A 109 -5.40 14.59 7.79
N THR A 110 -5.12 14.35 9.07
CA THR A 110 -4.57 13.07 9.55
C THR A 110 -5.43 12.54 10.69
N CYS A 111 -5.96 11.31 10.54
CA CYS A 111 -6.72 10.61 11.57
C CYS A 111 -5.96 10.47 12.90
#